data_AF-T1FZQ9-F1
#
_entry.id   AF-T1FZQ9-F1
#
_cell.length_a   1.000
_cell.length_b   1.000
_cell.length_c   1.000
_cell.angle_alpha   90.00
_cell.angle_beta   90.00
_cell.angle_gamma   90.00
#
_symmetry.space_group_name_H-M   'P 1'
#
loop_
_entity.id
_entity.type
_entity.pdbx_description
1 polymer ?
#
loop_
_entity_poly.entity_id
_entity_poly.type
_entity_poly.pdbx_seq_one_letter_code
_entity_poly.pdbx_strand_id
1 'polypeptide(L)'
;MFIIIFIIIVVVVTIIIIATIITIIIIVVVIIIILIIFSEERVQEVKDIEEKYPNKIPVIFEKSVKEKVLPNLDKSKFLLPQDMTVAQFTAVFRERIGIPPEHAFFLIVNKTTVVSMEKSLKELYDKQKDDDGFLYVTYASQNAFGGDVVAAVAVADDDDVDDEDGDENCENDYGDDDDENKNEDESDDVEC
;
A
#
# COMPACT_ATOMS: atom_id res chain seq x y z
N MET A 1 -39.89 7.46 63.12
CA MET A 1 -40.42 7.56 61.74
C MET A 1 -39.35 8.04 60.74
N PHE A 2 -38.74 9.22 60.92
CA PHE A 2 -37.72 9.75 59.99
C PHE A 2 -36.47 8.87 59.80
N ILE A 3 -35.94 8.27 60.87
CA ILE A 3 -34.75 7.39 60.81
C ILE A 3 -35.01 6.16 59.92
N ILE A 4 -36.18 5.55 60.05
CA ILE A 4 -36.56 4.36 59.27
C ILE A 4 -36.66 4.73 57.78
N ILE A 5 -37.29 5.86 57.48
CA ILE A 5 -37.41 6.37 56.10
C ILE A 5 -36.02 6.66 55.51
N PHE A 6 -35.12 7.28 56.27
CA PHE A 6 -33.74 7.53 55.82
C PHE A 6 -32.99 6.22 55.50
N ILE A 7 -33.09 5.22 56.38
CA ILE A 7 -32.46 3.91 56.15
C ILE A 7 -33.02 3.26 54.88
N ILE A 8 -34.35 3.28 54.69
CA ILE A 8 -34.97 2.73 53.48
C ILE A 8 -34.46 3.45 52.23
N ILE A 9 -34.38 4.78 52.23
CA ILE A 9 -33.87 5.56 51.10
C ILE A 9 -32.42 5.17 50.80
N VAL A 10 -31.56 5.09 51.83
CA VAL A 10 -30.16 4.70 51.64
C VAL A 10 -30.06 3.30 51.04
N VAL A 11 -30.85 2.34 51.54
CA VAL A 11 -30.88 0.96 51.00
C VAL A 11 -31.37 0.93 49.56
N VAL A 12 -32.41 1.69 49.22
CA VAL A 12 -32.93 1.75 47.85
C VAL A 12 -31.90 2.37 46.91
N VAL A 13 -31.25 3.47 47.33
CA VAL A 13 -30.21 4.13 46.53
C VAL A 13 -29.01 3.20 46.32
N THR A 14 -28.56 2.47 47.35
CA THR A 14 -27.44 1.53 47.20
C THR A 14 -27.81 0.36 46.27
N ILE A 15 -29.03 -0.16 46.34
CA ILE A 15 -29.51 -1.20 45.42
C ILE A 15 -29.53 -0.69 43.98
N ILE A 16 -30.02 0.54 43.74
CA ILE A 16 -30.02 1.15 42.40
C ILE A 16 -28.59 1.29 41.88
N ILE A 17 -27.67 1.80 42.70
CA ILE A 17 -26.26 1.94 42.32
C ILE A 17 -25.67 0.57 41.97
N ILE A 18 -25.87 -0.44 42.81
CA ILE A 18 -25.39 -1.81 42.55
C ILE A 18 -25.99 -2.36 41.26
N ALA A 19 -27.29 -2.19 41.03
CA ALA A 19 -27.95 -2.64 39.81
C ALA A 19 -27.36 -1.95 38.57
N THR A 20 -27.13 -0.64 38.62
CA THR A 20 -26.50 0.10 37.50
C THR A 20 -25.07 -0.36 37.22
N ILE A 21 -24.27 -0.60 38.28
CA ILE A 21 -22.91 -1.13 38.13
C ILE A 21 -22.93 -2.52 37.50
N ILE A 22 -23.80 -3.41 37.97
CA ILE A 22 -23.96 -4.75 37.39
C ILE A 22 -24.35 -4.65 35.91
N THR A 23 -25.30 -3.77 35.55
CA THR A 23 -25.69 -3.57 34.15
C THR A 23 -24.51 -3.07 33.31
N ILE A 24 -23.72 -2.11 33.79
CA ILE A 24 -22.52 -1.61 33.10
C ILE A 24 -21.50 -2.73 32.92
N ILE A 25 -21.24 -3.54 33.96
CA ILE A 25 -20.32 -4.68 33.89
C ILE A 25 -20.80 -5.67 32.83
N ILE A 26 -22.09 -6.00 32.79
CA ILE A 26 -22.65 -6.89 31.77
C ILE A 26 -22.43 -6.30 30.38
N ILE A 27 -22.71 -5.01 30.16
CA ILE A 27 -22.47 -4.35 28.86
C ILE A 27 -21.00 -4.42 28.47
N VAL A 28 -20.07 -4.15 29.40
CA VAL A 28 -18.62 -4.21 29.14
C VAL A 28 -18.19 -5.63 28.81
N VAL A 29 -18.67 -6.64 29.55
CA VAL A 29 -18.38 -8.05 29.28
C VAL A 29 -18.92 -8.47 27.91
N VAL A 30 -20.13 -8.05 27.55
CA VAL A 30 -20.70 -8.32 26.23
C VAL A 30 -19.87 -7.65 25.13
N ILE A 31 -19.43 -6.39 25.32
CA ILE A 31 -18.54 -5.71 24.37
C ILE A 31 -17.23 -6.48 24.22
N ILE A 32 -16.62 -6.93 25.32
CA ILE A 32 -15.38 -7.73 25.27
C ILE A 32 -15.59 -9.04 24.50
N ILE A 33 -16.70 -9.75 24.75
CA ILE A 33 -17.04 -10.99 24.03
C ILE A 33 -17.20 -10.72 22.53
N ILE A 34 -17.92 -9.64 22.16
CA ILE A 34 -18.09 -9.25 20.75
C ILE A 34 -16.73 -8.94 20.10
N LEU A 35 -15.84 -8.22 20.80
CA LEU A 35 -14.50 -7.92 20.29
C LEU A 35 -13.65 -9.18 20.09
N ILE A 36 -13.73 -10.16 21.00
CA ILE A 36 -13.01 -11.43 20.88
C ILE A 36 -13.51 -12.22 19.67
N ILE A 37 -14.84 -12.40 19.54
CA ILE A 37 -15.44 -13.15 18.42
C ILE A 37 -15.08 -12.49 17.09
N PHE A 38 -15.17 -11.16 17.01
CA PHE A 38 -14.87 -10.43 15.78
C PHE A 38 -13.42 -10.61 15.32
N SER A 39 -12.46 -10.69 16.26
CA SER A 39 -11.05 -10.93 15.93
C SER A 39 -10.82 -12.35 15.40
N GLU A 40 -11.44 -13.36 16.02
CA GLU A 40 -11.28 -14.76 15.61
C GLU A 40 -11.80 -15.03 14.18
N GLU A 41 -12.93 -14.42 13.79
CA GLU A 41 -13.47 -14.55 12.43
C GLU A 41 -12.47 -14.06 11.37
N ARG A 42 -11.76 -12.96 11.65
CA ARG A 42 -10.78 -12.36 10.74
C ARG A 42 -9.54 -13.23 10.59
N VAL A 43 -9.03 -13.76 11.70
CA VAL A 43 -7.90 -14.68 11.70
C VAL A 43 -8.24 -15.96 10.94
N GLN A 44 -9.46 -16.49 11.11
CA GLN A 44 -9.89 -17.66 10.37
C GLN A 44 -10.04 -17.37 8.87
N GLU A 45 -10.60 -16.20 8.51
CA GLU A 45 -10.70 -15.76 7.12
C GLU A 45 -9.32 -15.72 6.43
N VAL A 46 -8.30 -15.18 7.10
CA VAL A 46 -6.94 -15.14 6.53
C VAL A 46 -6.35 -16.54 6.37
N LYS A 47 -6.52 -17.42 7.35
CA LYS A 47 -6.05 -18.81 7.24
C LYS A 47 -6.65 -19.52 6.04
N ASP A 48 -7.96 -19.40 5.84
CA ASP A 48 -8.65 -19.99 4.70
C ASP A 48 -8.14 -19.42 3.36
N ILE A 49 -7.83 -18.11 3.34
CA ILE A 49 -7.23 -17.44 2.16
C ILE A 49 -5.81 -17.94 1.90
N GLU A 50 -4.97 -18.05 2.93
CA GLU A 50 -3.58 -18.52 2.80
C GLU A 50 -3.53 -19.98 2.33
N GLU A 51 -4.45 -20.84 2.81
CA GLU A 51 -4.59 -22.22 2.32
C GLU A 51 -5.04 -22.28 0.85
N LYS A 52 -5.99 -21.41 0.46
CA LYS A 52 -6.57 -21.42 -0.88
C LYS A 52 -5.70 -20.71 -1.92
N TYR A 53 -4.94 -19.69 -1.51
CA TYR A 53 -4.14 -18.80 -2.36
C TYR A 53 -2.77 -18.52 -1.73
N PRO A 54 -1.87 -19.52 -1.65
CA PRO A 54 -0.61 -19.42 -0.89
C PRO A 54 0.39 -18.38 -1.41
N ASN A 55 0.27 -17.97 -2.68
CA ASN A 55 1.15 -16.96 -3.29
C ASN A 55 0.50 -15.57 -3.35
N LYS A 56 -0.60 -15.36 -2.61
CA LYS A 56 -1.32 -14.10 -2.57
C LYS A 56 -1.36 -13.53 -1.16
N ILE A 57 -1.31 -12.21 -1.09
CA ILE A 57 -1.33 -11.45 0.14
C ILE A 57 -2.70 -10.79 0.30
N PRO A 58 -3.40 -11.01 1.43
CA PRO A 58 -4.66 -10.36 1.71
C PRO A 58 -4.43 -8.92 2.19
N VAL A 59 -4.94 -7.95 1.42
CA VAL A 59 -4.77 -6.52 1.68
C VAL A 59 -6.12 -5.83 1.80
N ILE A 60 -6.27 -4.99 2.82
CA ILE A 60 -7.45 -4.17 3.08
C ILE A 60 -7.11 -2.71 2.84
N PHE A 61 -7.91 -2.08 2.00
CA PHE A 61 -7.77 -0.68 1.61
C PHE A 61 -8.80 0.18 2.28
N GLU A 62 -8.32 1.26 2.88
CA GLU A 62 -9.14 2.22 3.59
C GLU A 62 -8.89 3.62 3.05
N LYS A 63 -9.96 4.39 2.94
CA LYS A 63 -9.85 5.81 2.63
C LYS A 63 -9.51 6.56 3.91
N SER A 64 -8.53 7.46 3.87
CA SER A 64 -8.26 8.33 5.02
C SER A 64 -9.48 9.16 5.39
N VAL A 65 -9.74 9.32 6.69
CA VAL A 65 -10.88 10.12 7.20
C VAL A 65 -10.79 11.59 6.77
N LYS A 66 -9.58 12.08 6.51
CA LYS A 66 -9.33 13.46 6.04
C LYS A 66 -9.51 13.61 4.52
N GLU A 67 -9.67 12.50 3.79
CA GLU A 67 -9.72 12.50 2.33
C GLU A 67 -11.09 12.91 1.79
N LYS A 68 -11.11 13.91 0.90
CA LYS A 68 -12.34 14.49 0.33
C LYS A 68 -12.37 14.51 -1.19
N VAL A 69 -11.21 14.38 -1.83
CA VAL A 69 -11.01 14.57 -3.28
C VAL A 69 -10.98 13.23 -3.99
N LEU A 70 -10.25 12.25 -3.46
CA LEU A 70 -10.08 10.95 -4.11
C LEU A 70 -11.40 10.14 -4.11
N PRO A 71 -11.66 9.35 -5.17
CA PRO A 71 -12.85 8.51 -5.27
C PRO A 71 -12.85 7.41 -4.21
N ASN A 72 -14.03 6.82 -3.97
CA ASN A 72 -14.17 5.66 -3.08
C ASN A 72 -13.87 4.37 -3.84
N LEU A 73 -13.36 3.37 -3.13
CA LEU A 73 -13.17 2.03 -3.66
C LEU A 73 -14.49 1.24 -3.64
N ASP A 74 -14.81 0.57 -4.74
CA ASP A 74 -15.96 -0.36 -4.81
C ASP A 74 -15.78 -1.59 -3.92
N LYS A 75 -14.53 -2.04 -3.75
CA LYS A 75 -14.13 -3.16 -2.90
C LYS A 75 -12.92 -2.75 -2.09
N SER A 76 -12.92 -3.02 -0.79
CA SER A 76 -11.77 -2.73 0.08
C SER A 76 -10.82 -3.91 0.26
N LYS A 77 -11.26 -5.16 0.00
CA LYS A 77 -10.43 -6.36 0.15
C LYS A 77 -9.87 -6.82 -1.20
N PHE A 78 -8.55 -7.03 -1.26
CA PHE A 78 -7.85 -7.51 -2.45
C PHE A 78 -6.85 -8.62 -2.11
N LEU A 79 -6.56 -9.44 -3.12
CA LEU A 79 -5.51 -10.45 -3.08
C LEU A 79 -4.42 -10.07 -4.08
N LEU A 80 -3.27 -9.63 -3.57
CA LEU A 80 -2.15 -9.18 -4.40
C LEU A 80 -1.10 -10.28 -4.54
N PRO A 81 -0.40 -10.41 -5.69
CA PRO A 81 0.71 -11.34 -5.83
C PRO A 81 1.86 -10.97 -4.87
N GLN A 82 2.45 -11.96 -4.20
CA GLN A 82 3.51 -11.71 -3.22
C GLN A 82 4.82 -11.16 -3.82
N ASP A 83 5.09 -11.49 -5.09
CA ASP A 83 6.31 -11.10 -5.82
C ASP A 83 6.22 -9.70 -6.44
N MET A 84 5.05 -9.07 -6.39
CA MET A 84 4.83 -7.71 -6.90
C MET A 84 5.60 -6.70 -6.04
N THR A 85 6.22 -5.71 -6.67
CA THR A 85 6.88 -4.63 -5.92
C THR A 85 5.87 -3.59 -5.46
N VAL A 86 6.22 -2.82 -4.43
CA VAL A 86 5.39 -1.71 -3.94
C VAL A 86 5.18 -0.65 -5.03
N ALA A 87 6.19 -0.39 -5.87
CA ALA A 87 6.07 0.51 -7.03
C ALA A 87 5.00 0.05 -8.03
N GLN A 88 5.09 -1.21 -8.47
CA GLN A 88 4.11 -1.80 -9.39
C GLN A 88 2.70 -1.76 -8.79
N PHE A 89 2.59 -2.11 -7.52
CA PHE A 89 1.33 -2.08 -6.80
C PHE A 89 0.73 -0.67 -6.77
N THR A 90 1.53 0.36 -6.51
CA THR A 90 1.09 1.76 -6.47
C THR A 90 0.55 2.19 -7.84
N ALA A 91 1.21 1.82 -8.93
CA ALA A 91 0.75 2.11 -10.30
C ALA A 91 -0.59 1.41 -10.62
N VAL A 92 -0.70 0.11 -10.34
CA VAL A 92 -1.94 -0.66 -10.56
C VAL A 92 -3.07 -0.14 -9.68
N PHE A 93 -2.77 0.26 -8.45
CA PHE A 93 -3.76 0.83 -7.56
C PHE A 93 -4.32 2.13 -8.14
N ARG A 94 -3.45 3.04 -8.60
CA ARG A 94 -3.83 4.33 -9.23
C ARG A 94 -4.82 4.13 -10.37
N GLU A 95 -4.51 3.21 -11.28
CA GLU A 95 -5.36 2.89 -12.44
C GLU A 95 -6.72 2.35 -11.98
N ARG A 96 -6.72 1.41 -11.02
CA ARG A 96 -7.94 0.77 -10.52
C ARG A 96 -8.92 1.74 -9.87
N ILE A 97 -8.41 2.75 -9.15
CA ILE A 97 -9.27 3.75 -8.50
C ILE A 97 -9.56 4.95 -9.39
N GLY A 98 -8.93 5.05 -10.57
CA GLY A 98 -9.13 6.13 -11.51
C GLY A 98 -8.62 7.48 -11.00
N ILE A 99 -7.46 7.49 -10.31
CA ILE A 99 -6.81 8.76 -9.94
C ILE A 99 -6.13 9.35 -11.18
N PRO A 100 -6.51 10.57 -11.59
CA PRO A 100 -5.82 11.29 -12.67
C PRO A 100 -4.32 11.49 -12.40
N PRO A 101 -3.46 11.54 -13.45
CA PRO A 101 -2.02 11.73 -13.30
C PRO A 101 -1.66 13.03 -12.56
N GLU A 102 -2.49 14.07 -12.72
CA GLU A 102 -2.34 15.38 -12.05
C GLU A 102 -2.54 15.36 -10.53
N HIS A 103 -3.14 14.29 -9.99
CA HIS A 103 -3.44 14.18 -8.57
C HIS A 103 -2.48 13.23 -7.85
N ALA A 104 -1.58 13.80 -7.04
CA ALA A 104 -0.72 13.03 -6.17
C ALA A 104 -1.51 12.37 -5.02
N PHE A 105 -1.19 11.11 -4.74
CA PHE A 105 -1.73 10.37 -3.60
C PHE A 105 -0.61 9.61 -2.88
N PHE A 106 -0.88 9.26 -1.63
CA PHE A 106 0.02 8.53 -0.76
C PHE A 106 -0.66 7.30 -0.21
N LEU A 107 0.14 6.26 -0.02
CA LEU A 107 -0.25 5.03 0.65
C LEU A 107 0.44 4.97 2.02
N ILE A 108 -0.32 4.61 3.04
CA ILE A 108 0.13 4.46 4.42
C ILE A 108 -0.12 3.01 4.80
N VAL A 109 0.92 2.29 5.22
CA VAL A 109 0.82 0.86 5.54
C VAL A 109 0.94 0.69 7.04
N ASN A 110 -0.09 0.12 7.67
CA ASN A 110 -0.15 -0.09 9.11
C ASN A 110 0.28 1.14 9.93
N LYS A 111 -0.28 2.32 9.58
CA LYS A 111 -0.02 3.63 10.19
C LYS A 111 1.41 4.18 10.03
N THR A 112 2.26 3.51 9.26
CA THR A 112 3.61 3.96 8.91
C THR A 112 3.68 4.31 7.42
N THR A 113 4.29 5.45 7.08
CA THR A 113 4.38 5.95 5.69
C THR A 113 5.60 5.46 4.92
N VAL A 114 6.65 5.02 5.62
CA VAL A 114 7.92 4.72 4.97
C VAL A 114 7.92 3.29 4.44
N VAL A 115 7.53 3.14 3.18
CA VAL A 115 7.69 1.89 2.44
C VAL A 115 8.68 2.14 1.30
N SER A 116 9.73 1.32 1.24
CA SER A 116 10.66 1.34 0.11
C SER A 116 9.96 0.75 -1.11
N MET A 117 9.98 1.49 -2.22
CA MET A 117 9.31 1.12 -3.48
C MET A 117 9.87 -0.15 -4.13
N GLU A 118 11.13 -0.46 -3.84
CA GLU A 118 11.85 -1.63 -4.38
C GLU A 118 11.49 -2.94 -3.67
N LYS A 119 10.91 -2.85 -2.46
CA LYS A 119 10.56 -4.06 -1.69
C LYS A 119 9.42 -4.80 -2.36
N SER A 120 9.46 -6.13 -2.25
CA SER A 120 8.32 -6.98 -2.59
C SER A 120 7.19 -6.80 -1.57
N LEU A 121 5.95 -7.02 -2.01
CA LEU A 121 4.80 -7.03 -1.12
C LEU A 121 4.93 -8.11 -0.04
N LYS A 122 5.62 -9.22 -0.34
CA LYS A 122 5.93 -10.26 0.65
C LYS A 122 6.74 -9.70 1.82
N GLU A 123 7.83 -9.00 1.54
CA GLU A 123 8.65 -8.41 2.60
C GLU A 123 7.90 -7.35 3.40
N LEU A 124 7.01 -6.61 2.74
CA LEU A 124 6.14 -5.65 3.41
C LEU A 124 5.14 -6.36 4.33
N TYR A 125 4.50 -7.42 3.85
CA TYR A 125 3.54 -8.21 4.62
C TYR A 125 4.18 -8.86 5.84
N ASP A 126 5.35 -9.49 5.69
CA ASP A 126 6.06 -10.14 6.80
C ASP A 126 6.45 -9.15 7.91
N LYS A 127 6.62 -7.86 7.59
CA LYS A 127 7.02 -6.81 8.54
C LYS A 127 5.87 -5.99 9.11
N GLN A 128 4.80 -5.82 8.35
CA GLN A 128 3.75 -4.82 8.64
C GLN A 128 2.32 -5.38 8.67
N LYS A 129 2.13 -6.70 8.53
CA LYS A 129 0.79 -7.31 8.73
C LYS A 129 0.29 -7.09 10.15
N ASP A 130 -1.03 -7.01 10.29
CA ASP A 130 -1.70 -6.89 11.58
C ASP A 130 -1.85 -8.28 12.25
N ASP A 131 -2.28 -8.30 13.51
CA ASP A 131 -2.48 -9.53 14.29
C ASP A 131 -3.59 -10.42 13.71
N ASP A 132 -4.52 -9.81 12.97
CA ASP A 132 -5.57 -10.54 12.26
C ASP A 132 -5.09 -11.23 10.96
N GLY A 133 -3.87 -10.93 10.51
CA GLY A 133 -3.27 -11.46 9.30
C GLY A 133 -3.54 -10.67 8.02
N PHE A 134 -4.26 -9.54 8.07
CA PHE A 134 -4.42 -8.66 6.93
C PHE A 134 -3.32 -7.59 6.89
N LEU A 135 -3.01 -7.10 5.68
CA LEU A 135 -2.24 -5.88 5.50
C LEU A 135 -3.18 -4.69 5.33
N TYR A 136 -3.13 -3.73 6.25
CA TYR A 136 -3.93 -2.51 6.18
C TYR A 136 -3.19 -1.40 5.44
N VAL A 137 -3.82 -0.90 4.38
CA VAL A 137 -3.30 0.19 3.53
C VAL A 137 -4.32 1.32 3.49
N THR A 138 -3.93 2.50 3.95
CA THR A 138 -4.75 3.71 3.87
C THR A 138 -4.27 4.60 2.73
N TYR A 139 -5.17 5.08 1.88
CA TYR A 139 -4.84 6.04 0.82
C TYR A 139 -5.39 7.44 1.13
N ALA A 140 -4.62 8.46 0.73
CA ALA A 140 -4.96 9.87 0.91
C ALA A 140 -4.31 10.73 -0.19
N SER A 141 -4.94 11.85 -0.52
CA SER A 141 -4.38 12.91 -1.35
C SER A 141 -3.32 13.69 -0.58
N GLN A 142 -2.45 14.39 -1.30
CA GLN A 142 -1.42 15.24 -0.71
C GLN A 142 -1.98 16.29 0.25
N ASN A 143 -3.15 16.85 -0.05
CA ASN A 143 -3.78 17.87 0.79
C ASN A 143 -4.30 17.31 2.12
N ALA A 144 -4.60 16.00 2.18
CA ALA A 144 -5.02 15.31 3.39
C ALA A 144 -3.84 14.82 4.26
N PHE A 145 -2.60 14.88 3.73
CA PHE A 145 -1.38 14.31 4.31
C PHE A 145 -0.65 15.24 5.31
N GLY A 146 -1.15 16.45 5.59
CA GLY A 146 -0.53 17.38 6.54
C GLY A 146 -0.81 17.04 8.00
N GLY A 147 0.14 16.41 8.69
CA GLY A 147 0.16 16.42 10.16
C GLY A 147 1.09 15.45 10.89
N ASP A 148 1.23 14.20 10.47
CA ASP A 148 1.73 13.15 11.40
C ASP A 148 2.83 12.21 10.89
N VAL A 149 3.36 12.35 9.68
CA VAL A 149 4.37 11.39 9.19
C VAL A 149 5.29 11.98 8.14
N VAL A 150 6.60 11.82 8.37
CA VAL A 150 7.69 12.28 7.50
C VAL A 150 7.91 11.26 6.37
N ALA A 151 8.25 11.79 5.19
CA ALA A 151 8.59 11.11 3.94
C ALA A 151 7.43 10.35 3.26
N ALA A 152 6.67 11.13 2.50
CA ALA A 152 5.87 10.68 1.37
C ALA A 152 6.77 10.05 0.29
N VAL A 153 6.32 8.95 -0.32
CA VAL A 153 6.84 8.57 -1.64
C VAL A 153 6.11 9.43 -2.67
N ALA A 154 6.73 10.54 -3.07
CA ALA A 154 6.31 11.27 -4.24
C ALA A 154 6.75 10.47 -5.47
N VAL A 155 5.80 9.86 -6.17
CA VAL A 155 5.99 9.53 -7.59
C VAL A 155 5.67 10.82 -8.33
N ALA A 156 6.69 11.66 -8.50
CA ALA A 156 6.71 12.64 -9.56
C ALA A 156 7.31 11.91 -10.76
N ASP A 157 6.50 11.69 -11.78
CA ASP A 157 6.97 11.34 -13.11
C ASP A 157 7.71 12.59 -13.64
N ASP A 158 9.03 12.65 -13.46
CA ASP A 158 9.90 13.49 -14.29
C ASP A 158 10.46 12.57 -15.40
N ASP A 159 9.57 12.19 -16.33
CA ASP A 159 9.98 11.75 -17.66
C ASP A 159 10.42 13.01 -18.44
N ASP A 160 11.65 13.47 -18.21
CA ASP A 160 12.33 14.41 -19.12
C ASP A 160 12.80 13.63 -20.36
N VAL A 161 11.86 13.33 -21.26
CA VAL A 161 12.15 13.03 -22.67
C VAL A 161 11.16 13.83 -23.50
N ASP A 162 11.63 14.93 -24.08
CA ASP A 162 11.41 15.33 -25.48
C ASP A 162 11.88 16.79 -25.66
N ASP A 163 13.11 16.97 -26.14
CA ASP A 163 13.47 18.11 -26.99
C ASP A 163 14.35 17.55 -28.13
N GLU A 164 13.69 17.05 -29.18
CA GLU A 164 14.26 17.01 -30.52
C GLU A 164 14.35 18.45 -31.06
N ASP A 165 15.57 18.91 -31.38
CA ASP A 165 15.95 19.37 -32.73
C ASP A 165 17.27 20.16 -32.68
N GLY A 166 18.23 19.77 -33.53
CA GLY A 166 19.39 20.59 -33.84
C GLY A 166 20.59 19.82 -34.39
N ASP A 167 20.54 19.51 -35.68
CA ASP A 167 21.65 18.97 -36.49
C ASP A 167 22.98 19.71 -36.26
N GLU A 168 24.06 18.97 -36.02
CA GLU A 168 25.39 19.35 -36.56
C GLU A 168 26.26 18.09 -36.76
N ASN A 169 26.43 17.77 -38.04
CA ASN A 169 27.29 16.75 -38.64
C ASN A 169 28.78 17.04 -38.40
N CYS A 170 29.54 16.04 -37.93
CA CYS A 170 31.00 15.94 -38.10
C CYS A 170 31.44 14.47 -38.19
N GLU A 171 31.47 13.96 -39.43
CA GLU A 171 32.52 13.13 -40.04
C GLU A 171 33.16 11.96 -39.25
N ASN A 172 32.79 10.76 -39.70
CA ASN A 172 33.66 9.64 -40.14
C ASN A 172 34.99 9.38 -39.40
N ASP A 173 35.04 8.28 -38.64
CA ASP A 173 36.25 7.46 -38.53
C ASP A 173 35.88 5.99 -38.21
N TYR A 174 35.45 5.26 -39.24
CA TYR A 174 35.51 3.80 -39.26
C TYR A 174 36.55 3.44 -40.32
N GLY A 175 37.78 3.21 -39.86
CA GLY A 175 38.79 2.49 -40.63
C GLY A 175 38.42 1.01 -40.62
N ASP A 176 37.95 0.53 -41.77
CA ASP A 176 37.81 -0.89 -42.07
C ASP A 176 39.20 -1.54 -42.21
N ASP A 177 39.36 -2.67 -41.52
CA ASP A 177 40.44 -3.63 -41.71
C ASP A 177 40.31 -4.29 -43.09
N ASP A 178 41.33 -4.23 -43.93
CA ASP A 178 41.56 -5.18 -45.03
C ASP A 178 43.06 -5.20 -45.40
N ASP A 179 43.86 -5.92 -44.60
CA ASP A 179 45.21 -6.33 -45.00
C ASP A 179 45.11 -7.51 -45.98
N GLU A 180 45.07 -7.18 -47.27
CA GLU A 180 45.24 -8.12 -48.38
C GLU A 180 46.67 -8.71 -48.37
N ASN A 181 46.76 -10.01 -48.08
CA ASN A 181 47.89 -10.84 -48.46
C ASN A 181 47.61 -11.46 -49.84
N LYS A 182 48.41 -11.12 -50.86
CA LYS A 182 48.87 -12.08 -51.89
C LYS A 182 50.05 -11.53 -52.70
N ASN A 183 51.10 -12.32 -52.67
CA ASN A 183 52.32 -12.23 -53.45
C ASN A 183 52.09 -12.41 -54.97
N GLU A 184 53.16 -12.05 -55.69
CA GLU A 184 53.69 -12.67 -56.91
C GLU A 184 53.22 -12.18 -58.28
N ASP A 185 54.25 -11.69 -59.00
CA ASP A 185 54.59 -11.92 -60.41
C ASP A 185 53.76 -11.19 -61.47
N GLU A 186 54.34 -10.23 -62.21
CA GLU A 186 55.37 -10.33 -63.25
C GLU A 186 54.71 -10.26 -64.64
N SER A 187 55.19 -9.24 -65.38
CA SER A 187 55.31 -9.12 -66.83
C SER A 187 54.09 -8.88 -67.74
N ASP A 188 54.44 -8.04 -68.73
CA ASP A 188 53.97 -8.02 -70.12
C ASP A 188 52.73 -7.17 -70.48
N ASP A 189 53.07 -5.98 -70.96
CA ASP A 189 52.92 -5.57 -72.37
C ASP A 189 51.53 -5.43 -73.01
N VAL A 190 51.33 -4.21 -73.54
CA VAL A 190 50.95 -3.91 -74.94
C VAL A 190 49.49 -4.25 -75.31
N GLU A 191 48.63 -3.24 -75.36
CA GLU A 191 48.29 -2.43 -76.57
C GLU A 191 47.17 -3.07 -77.42
N CYS A 192 46.09 -2.31 -77.63
CA CYS A 192 45.42 -2.03 -78.91
C CYS A 192 44.03 -1.42 -78.63
#